data_AF-A0A3S1A1Z2-F1
#
_entry.id   AF-A0A3S1A1Z2-F1
#
_cell.length_a   1.000
_cell.length_b   1.000
_cell.length_c   1.000
_cell.angle_alpha   90.00
_cell.angle_beta   90.00
_cell.angle_gamma   90.00
#
_symmetry.space_group_name_H-M   'P 1'
#
loop_
_entity.id
_entity.type
_entity.pdbx_description
1 polymer ?
#
loop_
_entity_poly.entity_id
_entity_poly.type
_entity_poly.pdbx_seq_one_letter_code
_entity_poly.pdbx_strand_id
1 'polypeptide(L)'
;MFNVEKDQEVSENGNTLESSTSSVLFSTPQKIRSNPHYNRGNVAQELLGRFLDELPKMQSHYCRKDSTKLYLDCDFRTVSEVHKAYEHYCSLHQAKPLKSTVFSQVLHQKNLSLFKPKKDRCNTCIGYEVGQVTEKEWQDHMRFKDEANTEKETGMLFFQMRSRILLIPIPPVEQSNIGILCVDIPTWKWTTVLLRELLKGGP
;
A
#
# COMPACT_ATOMS: atom_id res chain seq x y z
N MET A 1 -37.63 16.47 -45.16
CA MET A 1 -36.35 15.72 -45.23
C MET A 1 -36.42 14.61 -44.17
N PHE A 2 -36.88 13.36 -44.38
CA PHE A 2 -37.11 12.52 -45.60
C PHE A 2 -35.87 12.42 -46.50
N ASN A 3 -35.34 11.28 -47.00
CA ASN A 3 -35.73 9.85 -46.99
C ASN A 3 -34.96 9.04 -45.90
N VAL A 4 -35.19 7.75 -45.58
CA VAL A 4 -36.15 6.71 -46.06
C VAL A 4 -35.82 5.94 -47.36
N GLU A 5 -34.69 5.21 -47.43
CA GLU A 5 -34.43 4.06 -48.33
C GLU A 5 -33.40 3.11 -47.63
N LYS A 6 -33.53 1.77 -47.45
CA LYS A 6 -33.83 0.62 -48.34
C LYS A 6 -32.73 0.38 -49.41
N ASP A 7 -32.26 -0.83 -49.73
CA ASP A 7 -32.84 -2.19 -49.65
C ASP A 7 -31.85 -3.31 -49.21
N GLN A 8 -32.14 -4.56 -49.61
CA GLN A 8 -31.71 -5.87 -49.07
C GLN A 8 -31.28 -6.82 -50.21
N GLU A 9 -30.20 -7.58 -50.02
CA GLU A 9 -29.81 -8.84 -50.70
C GLU A 9 -28.68 -9.45 -49.83
N VAL A 10 -28.68 -10.69 -49.30
CA VAL A 10 -29.03 -12.04 -49.81
C VAL A 10 -28.13 -12.49 -50.95
N SER A 11 -27.13 -13.33 -50.63
CA SER A 11 -26.49 -14.23 -51.58
C SER A 11 -26.43 -15.65 -51.00
N GLU A 12 -27.20 -16.55 -51.60
CA GLU A 12 -27.10 -17.98 -51.38
C GLU A 12 -25.83 -18.51 -52.07
N ASN A 13 -25.15 -19.49 -51.46
CA ASN A 13 -24.23 -20.39 -52.16
C ASN A 13 -24.23 -21.73 -51.42
N GLY A 14 -25.05 -22.67 -51.89
CA GLY A 14 -25.00 -24.05 -51.43
C GLY A 14 -23.94 -24.84 -52.19
N ASN A 15 -23.32 -25.83 -51.54
CA ASN A 15 -22.69 -26.91 -52.29
C ASN A 15 -22.77 -28.25 -51.54
N THR A 16 -23.60 -29.14 -52.11
CA THR A 16 -23.47 -30.60 -52.23
C THR A 16 -23.12 -31.47 -51.00
N LEU A 17 -24.01 -32.43 -50.73
CA LEU A 17 -23.76 -33.57 -49.85
C LEU A 17 -22.65 -34.48 -50.42
N GLU A 18 -21.72 -34.90 -49.57
CA GLU A 18 -21.09 -36.23 -49.67
C GLU A 18 -21.36 -36.97 -48.35
N SER A 19 -21.95 -38.17 -48.46
CA SER A 19 -22.29 -39.02 -47.33
C SER A 19 -21.10 -39.87 -46.94
N SER A 20 -20.61 -39.77 -45.70
CA SER A 20 -19.71 -40.77 -45.12
C SER A 20 -19.83 -40.84 -43.60
N THR A 21 -20.40 -41.97 -43.19
CA THR A 21 -20.60 -42.45 -41.82
C THR A 21 -19.37 -42.28 -40.92
N SER A 22 -19.51 -41.55 -39.81
CA SER A 22 -18.77 -41.85 -38.59
C SER A 22 -19.61 -41.52 -37.35
N SER A 23 -19.78 -42.51 -36.49
CA SER A 23 -20.61 -42.42 -35.29
C SER A 23 -19.90 -41.60 -34.20
N VAL A 24 -20.11 -40.29 -34.18
CA VAL A 24 -19.72 -39.43 -33.05
C VAL A 24 -20.81 -39.43 -31.98
N LEU A 25 -20.40 -39.78 -30.76
CA LEU A 25 -21.25 -39.88 -29.58
C LEU A 25 -21.97 -38.55 -29.30
N PHE A 26 -23.30 -38.53 -29.47
CA PHE A 26 -24.14 -37.44 -29.00
C PHE A 26 -24.14 -37.43 -27.46
N SER A 27 -23.15 -36.72 -26.90
CA SER A 27 -23.05 -36.52 -25.46
C SER A 27 -24.24 -35.70 -24.99
N THR A 28 -25.16 -36.36 -24.27
CA THR A 28 -26.36 -35.74 -23.73
C THR A 28 -26.01 -34.45 -22.97
N PRO A 29 -26.72 -33.32 -23.18
CA PRO A 29 -26.46 -32.10 -22.43
C PRO A 29 -26.59 -32.36 -20.92
N GLN A 30 -25.46 -32.44 -20.22
CA GLN A 30 -25.48 -32.60 -18.78
C GLN A 30 -26.08 -31.33 -18.18
N LYS A 31 -27.31 -31.45 -17.67
CA LYS A 31 -28.01 -30.38 -16.95
C LYS A 31 -27.21 -30.06 -15.68
N ILE A 32 -26.28 -29.11 -15.78
CA ILE A 32 -25.50 -28.59 -14.65
C ILE A 32 -26.51 -28.09 -13.62
N ARG A 33 -26.64 -28.83 -12.51
CA ARG A 33 -27.50 -28.47 -11.38
C ARG A 33 -26.82 -27.37 -10.58
N SER A 34 -26.62 -26.20 -11.18
CA SER A 34 -26.12 -25.03 -10.47
C SER A 34 -27.14 -24.66 -9.40
N ASN A 35 -26.74 -24.82 -8.14
CA ASN A 35 -27.63 -24.63 -7.01
C ASN A 35 -28.01 -23.14 -6.97
N PRO A 36 -29.30 -22.74 -7.11
CA PRO A 36 -29.67 -21.34 -7.37
C PRO A 36 -29.26 -20.37 -6.25
N HIS A 37 -28.99 -20.89 -5.05
CA HIS A 37 -28.39 -20.14 -3.94
C HIS A 37 -26.97 -19.62 -4.25
N TYR A 38 -26.15 -20.38 -4.97
CA TYR A 38 -24.77 -20.01 -5.32
C TYR A 38 -24.75 -18.88 -6.36
N ASN A 39 -25.55 -19.01 -7.42
CA ASN A 39 -25.62 -18.02 -8.50
C ASN A 39 -26.13 -16.65 -8.00
N ARG A 40 -27.06 -16.62 -7.04
CA ARG A 40 -27.53 -15.37 -6.42
C ARG A 40 -26.41 -14.59 -5.72
N GLY A 41 -25.47 -15.30 -5.08
CA GLY A 41 -24.31 -14.66 -4.45
C GLY A 41 -23.40 -13.97 -5.47
N ASN A 42 -23.18 -14.64 -6.62
CA ASN A 42 -22.32 -14.15 -7.69
C ASN A 42 -22.84 -12.83 -8.33
N VAL A 43 -24.12 -12.77 -8.71
CA VAL A 43 -24.73 -11.57 -9.30
C VAL A 43 -24.68 -10.36 -8.35
N ALA A 44 -24.97 -10.57 -7.05
CA ALA A 44 -24.94 -9.50 -6.07
C ALA A 44 -23.50 -9.02 -5.75
N GLN A 45 -22.51 -9.91 -5.84
CA GLN A 45 -21.08 -9.55 -5.76
C GLN A 45 -20.60 -8.79 -6.99
N GLU A 46 -21.06 -9.13 -8.19
CA GLU A 46 -20.74 -8.38 -9.40
C GLU A 46 -21.30 -6.96 -9.34
N LEU A 47 -22.56 -6.81 -8.90
CA LEU A 47 -23.20 -5.50 -8.71
C LEU A 47 -22.45 -4.64 -7.68
N LEU A 48 -21.98 -5.24 -6.58
CA LEU A 48 -21.11 -4.57 -5.61
C LEU A 48 -19.75 -4.21 -6.22
N GLY A 49 -19.20 -5.06 -7.08
CA GLY A 49 -17.98 -4.81 -7.83
C GLY A 49 -18.09 -3.52 -8.64
N ARG A 50 -19.14 -3.41 -9.46
CA ARG A 50 -19.45 -2.24 -10.31
C ARG A 50 -19.66 -0.97 -9.47
N PHE A 51 -20.52 -1.02 -8.45
CA PHE A 51 -20.74 0.10 -7.54
C PHE A 51 -19.43 0.64 -6.94
N LEU A 52 -18.55 -0.24 -6.43
CA LEU A 52 -17.25 0.16 -5.88
C LEU A 52 -16.24 0.64 -6.94
N ASP A 53 -16.51 0.43 -8.22
CA ASP A 53 -15.68 0.90 -9.33
C ASP A 53 -16.17 2.20 -9.97
N GLU A 54 -17.48 2.50 -9.85
CA GLU A 54 -18.07 3.80 -10.19
C GLU A 54 -17.74 4.91 -9.16
N LEU A 55 -17.49 4.55 -7.89
CA LEU A 55 -17.11 5.52 -6.86
C LEU A 55 -15.75 6.17 -7.19
N PRO A 56 -15.60 7.50 -7.01
CA PRO A 56 -14.32 8.18 -7.16
C PRO A 56 -13.30 7.70 -6.11
N LYS A 57 -12.06 7.52 -6.55
CA LYS A 57 -10.97 6.92 -5.77
C LYS A 57 -9.77 7.86 -5.73
N MET A 58 -9.28 8.14 -4.53
CA MET A 58 -8.06 8.89 -4.28
C MET A 58 -6.87 7.92 -4.10
N GLN A 59 -5.73 8.29 -4.67
CA GLN A 59 -4.47 7.56 -4.50
C GLN A 59 -3.95 7.63 -3.05
N SER A 60 -3.09 6.68 -2.70
CA SER A 60 -2.52 6.51 -1.36
C SER A 60 -1.48 7.57 -0.96
N HIS A 61 -1.53 8.80 -1.48
CA HIS A 61 -0.52 9.85 -1.23
C HIS A 61 -0.31 10.15 0.27
N TYR A 62 -1.31 9.90 1.12
CA TYR A 62 -1.23 10.04 2.58
C TYR A 62 -0.71 8.78 3.32
N CYS A 63 -0.45 7.69 2.61
CA CYS A 63 0.14 6.47 3.16
C CYS A 63 1.67 6.55 3.21
N ARG A 64 2.26 5.59 3.93
CA ARG A 64 3.70 5.29 3.84
C ARG A 64 4.00 4.73 2.44
N LYS A 65 5.24 4.93 1.98
CA LYS A 65 5.78 4.56 0.65
C LYS A 65 5.36 3.16 0.16
N ASP A 66 5.19 2.22 1.07
CA ASP A 66 4.96 0.80 0.79
C ASP A 66 3.47 0.41 0.76
N SER A 67 2.52 1.36 0.85
CA SER A 67 1.09 1.04 0.93
C SER A 67 0.34 1.22 -0.39
N THR A 68 -0.30 0.13 -0.82
CA THR A 68 -1.18 0.03 -1.99
C THR A 68 -2.65 0.36 -1.70
N LYS A 69 -2.96 0.91 -0.51
CA LYS A 69 -4.34 1.17 -0.05
C LYS A 69 -4.98 2.34 -0.79
N LEU A 70 -6.07 2.10 -1.50
CA LEU A 70 -6.88 3.13 -2.15
C LEU A 70 -7.91 3.71 -1.17
N TYR A 71 -8.20 5.00 -1.32
CA TYR A 71 -9.24 5.67 -0.53
C TYR A 71 -10.43 6.06 -1.40
N LEU A 72 -11.63 5.99 -0.85
CA LEU A 72 -12.82 6.55 -1.50
C LEU A 72 -12.82 8.07 -1.31
N ASP A 73 -12.98 8.80 -2.41
CA ASP A 73 -13.01 10.26 -2.45
C ASP A 73 -14.46 10.76 -2.44
N CYS A 74 -15.16 10.46 -1.34
CA CYS A 74 -16.58 10.75 -1.16
C CYS A 74 -16.82 11.27 0.26
N ASP A 75 -17.90 12.04 0.44
CA ASP A 75 -18.32 12.62 1.73
C ASP A 75 -18.77 11.59 2.79
N PHE A 76 -18.63 10.29 2.53
CA PHE A 76 -18.96 9.22 3.46
C PHE A 76 -18.02 9.20 4.66
N ARG A 77 -18.57 9.43 5.86
CA ARG A 77 -17.84 9.40 7.13
C ARG A 77 -17.72 7.98 7.68
N THR A 78 -18.68 7.10 7.36
CA THR A 78 -18.73 5.73 7.88
C THR A 78 -19.00 4.70 6.78
N VAL A 79 -18.47 3.47 6.97
CA VAL A 79 -18.68 2.35 6.03
C VAL A 79 -20.17 2.02 5.91
N SER A 80 -20.94 2.25 6.98
CA SER A 80 -22.40 2.11 7.00
C SER A 80 -23.12 3.08 6.07
N GLU A 81 -22.61 4.30 5.85
CA GLU A 81 -23.17 5.23 4.87
C GLU A 81 -22.92 4.76 3.44
N VAL A 82 -21.71 4.27 3.14
CA VAL A 82 -21.39 3.66 1.83
C VAL A 82 -22.27 2.44 1.57
N HIS A 83 -22.52 1.62 2.61
CA HIS A 83 -23.40 0.45 2.50
C HIS A 83 -24.86 0.84 2.25
N LYS A 84 -25.37 1.92 2.87
CA LYS A 84 -26.70 2.49 2.56
C LYS A 84 -26.79 3.02 1.12
N ALA A 85 -25.75 3.69 0.63
CA ALA A 85 -25.68 4.13 -0.77
C ALA A 85 -25.71 2.93 -1.75
N TYR A 86 -25.03 1.83 -1.39
CA TYR A 86 -25.11 0.57 -2.13
C TYR A 86 -26.50 -0.09 -2.05
N GLU A 87 -27.19 -0.06 -0.91
CA GLU A 87 -28.58 -0.55 -0.80
C GLU A 87 -29.53 0.24 -1.70
N HIS A 88 -29.36 1.56 -1.81
CA HIS A 88 -30.10 2.40 -2.75
C HIS A 88 -29.77 2.04 -4.22
N TYR A 89 -28.49 1.89 -4.56
CA TYR A 89 -28.05 1.43 -5.89
C TYR A 89 -28.64 0.05 -6.26
N CYS A 90 -28.64 -0.91 -5.33
CA CYS A 90 -29.29 -2.21 -5.51
C CYS A 90 -30.79 -2.07 -5.80
N SER A 91 -31.47 -1.14 -5.12
CA SER A 91 -32.91 -0.90 -5.30
C SER A 91 -33.22 -0.35 -6.70
N LEU A 92 -32.38 0.55 -7.23
CA LEU A 92 -32.49 1.04 -8.62
C LEU A 92 -32.28 -0.08 -9.65
N HIS A 93 -31.36 -1.00 -9.38
CA HIS A 93 -31.06 -2.16 -10.24
C HIS A 93 -31.95 -3.40 -9.96
N GLN A 94 -33.03 -3.26 -9.17
CA GLN A 94 -33.95 -4.34 -8.79
C GLN A 94 -33.26 -5.59 -8.18
N ALA A 95 -32.09 -5.41 -7.58
CA ALA A 95 -31.26 -6.45 -6.99
C ALA A 95 -31.42 -6.49 -5.47
N LYS A 96 -31.28 -7.68 -4.87
CA LYS A 96 -31.25 -7.81 -3.40
C LYS A 96 -29.85 -7.46 -2.88
N PRO A 97 -29.68 -6.46 -1.99
CA PRO A 97 -28.38 -6.08 -1.47
C PRO A 97 -27.72 -7.17 -0.63
N LEU A 98 -26.39 -7.19 -0.65
CA LEU A 98 -25.56 -7.99 0.25
C LEU A 98 -25.58 -7.46 1.70
N LYS A 99 -25.40 -8.36 2.66
CA LYS A 99 -25.25 -8.02 4.08
C LYS A 99 -24.03 -7.13 4.30
N SER A 100 -24.13 -6.17 5.23
CA SER A 100 -23.06 -5.23 5.59
C SER A 100 -21.71 -5.90 5.95
N THR A 101 -21.75 -7.10 6.53
CA THR A 101 -20.55 -7.91 6.82
C THR A 101 -19.82 -8.34 5.55
N VAL A 102 -20.55 -8.83 4.54
CA VAL A 102 -19.99 -9.24 3.23
C VAL A 102 -19.51 -8.00 2.46
N PHE A 103 -20.28 -6.91 2.49
CA PHE A 103 -19.88 -5.62 1.92
C PHE A 103 -18.52 -5.16 2.48
N SER A 104 -18.37 -5.17 3.80
CA SER A 104 -17.12 -4.77 4.47
C SER A 104 -15.95 -5.69 4.11
N GLN A 105 -16.18 -7.00 4.01
CA GLN A 105 -15.16 -7.96 3.56
C GLN A 105 -14.70 -7.67 2.12
N VAL A 106 -15.62 -7.43 1.19
CA VAL A 106 -15.30 -7.10 -0.21
C VAL A 106 -14.57 -5.76 -0.32
N LEU A 107 -14.95 -4.75 0.47
CA LEU A 107 -14.27 -3.46 0.53
C LEU A 107 -12.80 -3.62 0.98
N HIS A 108 -12.56 -4.44 2.01
CA HIS A 108 -11.22 -4.79 2.47
C HIS A 108 -10.42 -5.58 1.43
N GLN A 109 -11.05 -6.54 0.74
CA GLN A 109 -10.41 -7.33 -0.33
C GLN A 109 -9.97 -6.47 -1.53
N LYS A 110 -10.76 -5.45 -1.89
CA LYS A 110 -10.38 -4.44 -2.90
C LYS A 110 -9.33 -3.43 -2.42
N ASN A 111 -8.77 -3.58 -1.22
CA ASN A 111 -7.86 -2.62 -0.57
C ASN A 111 -8.42 -1.18 -0.47
N LEU A 112 -9.75 -1.05 -0.41
CA LEU A 112 -10.45 0.23 -0.29
C LEU A 112 -10.66 0.63 1.18
N SER A 113 -10.64 1.92 1.45
CA SER A 113 -10.95 2.48 2.77
C SER A 113 -11.55 3.87 2.67
N LEU A 114 -12.25 4.30 3.71
CA LEU A 114 -12.65 5.70 3.84
C LEU A 114 -11.46 6.54 4.29
N PHE A 115 -11.27 7.70 3.67
CA PHE A 115 -10.24 8.64 4.10
C PHE A 115 -10.60 9.19 5.48
N LYS A 116 -9.68 9.01 6.43
CA LYS A 116 -9.77 9.59 7.77
C LYS A 116 -8.62 10.57 7.93
N PRO A 117 -8.87 11.89 8.03
CA PRO A 117 -7.83 12.86 8.30
C PRO A 117 -7.01 12.46 9.53
N LYS A 118 -5.68 12.44 9.41
CA LYS A 118 -4.79 12.15 10.54
C LYS A 118 -4.93 13.25 11.59
N LYS A 119 -4.98 12.85 12.86
CA LYS A 119 -4.95 13.76 14.01
C LYS A 119 -3.60 14.48 14.13
N ASP A 120 -2.52 13.81 13.72
CA ASP A 120 -1.13 14.23 13.91
C ASP A 120 -0.63 15.14 12.77
N ARG A 121 -1.43 16.15 12.39
CA ARG A 121 -0.93 17.25 11.54
C ARG A 121 -0.02 18.14 12.39
N CYS A 122 1.05 18.66 11.81
CA CYS A 122 1.96 19.54 12.53
C CYS A 122 1.28 20.90 12.80
N ASN A 123 1.23 21.31 14.07
CA ASN A 123 0.62 22.57 14.50
C ASN A 123 1.23 23.78 13.79
N THR A 124 2.54 23.79 13.51
CA THR A 124 3.22 24.88 12.78
C THR A 124 2.78 24.95 11.31
N CYS A 125 2.63 23.81 10.64
CA CYS A 125 2.13 23.77 9.26
C CYS A 125 0.66 24.23 9.17
N ILE A 126 -0.20 23.74 10.08
CA ILE A 126 -1.61 24.17 10.13
C ILE A 126 -1.71 25.65 10.48
N GLY A 127 -0.93 26.11 11.46
CA GLY A 127 -0.89 27.51 11.86
C GLY A 127 -0.51 28.44 10.71
N TYR A 128 0.38 28.01 9.81
CA TYR A 128 0.69 28.75 8.60
C TYR A 128 -0.47 28.69 7.57
N GLU A 129 -1.08 27.53 7.31
CA GLU A 129 -2.28 27.40 6.46
C GLU A 129 -3.45 28.30 6.91
N VAL A 130 -3.57 28.53 8.22
CA VAL A 130 -4.63 29.36 8.85
C VAL A 130 -4.18 30.82 9.08
N GLY A 131 -2.95 31.19 8.70
CA GLY A 131 -2.42 32.55 8.84
C GLY A 131 -2.08 32.99 10.27
N GLN A 132 -1.92 32.05 11.20
CA GLN A 132 -1.53 32.27 12.60
C GLN A 132 -0.02 32.21 12.85
N VAL A 133 0.76 31.70 11.89
CA VAL A 133 2.23 31.57 11.94
C VAL A 133 2.84 32.39 10.82
N THR A 134 3.96 33.05 11.07
CA THR A 134 4.63 33.88 10.06
C THR A 134 5.36 33.03 9.01
N GLU A 135 5.51 33.58 7.80
CA GLU A 135 6.30 32.97 6.71
C GLU A 135 7.68 32.50 7.18
N LYS A 136 8.37 33.34 7.97
CA LYS A 136 9.71 33.04 8.46
C LYS A 136 9.75 31.82 9.39
N GLU A 137 8.81 31.74 10.34
CA GLU A 137 8.70 30.60 11.26
C GLU A 137 8.37 29.30 10.52
N TRP A 138 7.55 29.37 9.47
CA TRP A 138 7.24 28.24 8.61
C TRP A 138 8.43 27.79 7.75
N GLN A 139 9.19 28.74 7.18
CA GLN A 139 10.43 28.45 6.44
C GLN A 139 11.50 27.84 7.35
N ASP A 140 11.70 28.37 8.55
CA ASP A 140 12.62 27.82 9.55
C ASP A 140 12.20 26.39 9.95
N HIS A 141 10.90 26.16 10.20
CA HIS A 141 10.36 24.82 10.46
C HIS A 141 10.63 23.83 9.31
N MET A 142 10.40 24.25 8.07
CA MET A 142 10.64 23.41 6.90
C MET A 142 12.12 23.08 6.71
N ARG A 143 13.02 24.06 6.89
CA ARG A 143 14.47 23.84 6.82
C ARG A 143 14.95 22.80 7.84
N PHE A 144 14.61 22.95 9.12
CA PHE A 144 15.02 21.98 10.16
C PHE A 144 14.47 20.57 9.93
N LYS A 145 13.26 20.48 9.36
CA LYS A 145 12.64 19.20 8.98
C LYS A 145 13.39 18.51 7.84
N ASP A 146 13.83 19.27 6.83
CA ASP A 146 14.55 18.73 5.67
C ASP A 146 16.01 18.39 6.02
N GLU A 147 16.71 19.22 6.78
CA GLU A 147 18.02 18.93 7.38
C GLU A 147 17.97 17.57 8.11
N ALA A 148 17.05 17.42 9.07
CA ALA A 148 16.88 16.19 9.82
C ALA A 148 16.43 14.98 8.97
N ASN A 149 15.94 15.15 7.74
CA ASN A 149 15.64 14.06 6.82
C ASN A 149 16.88 13.68 5.99
N THR A 150 17.66 14.67 5.52
CA THR A 150 18.93 14.40 4.83
C THR A 150 19.94 13.68 5.72
N GLU A 151 19.99 13.97 7.02
CA GLU A 151 20.82 13.24 8.00
C GLU A 151 20.39 11.78 8.15
N LYS A 152 19.08 11.49 8.13
CA LYS A 152 18.57 10.10 8.18
C LYS A 152 18.94 9.34 6.90
N GLU A 153 18.73 9.94 5.74
CA GLU A 153 19.01 9.31 4.45
C GLU A 153 20.51 9.05 4.25
N THR A 154 21.37 10.02 4.58
CA THR A 154 22.82 9.86 4.54
C THR A 154 23.32 8.83 5.55
N GLY A 155 22.77 8.80 6.78
CA GLY A 155 23.05 7.77 7.78
C GLY A 155 22.68 6.35 7.31
N MET A 156 21.51 6.19 6.68
CA MET A 156 21.09 4.92 6.07
C MET A 156 22.00 4.50 4.91
N LEU A 157 22.37 5.42 4.03
CA LEU A 157 23.31 5.19 2.92
C LEU A 157 24.70 4.76 3.41
N PHE A 158 25.20 5.41 4.46
CA PHE A 158 26.51 5.08 5.04
C PHE A 158 26.52 3.68 5.68
N PHE A 159 25.45 3.29 6.36
CA PHE A 159 25.28 1.92 6.87
C PHE A 159 25.16 0.88 5.75
N GLN A 160 24.38 1.19 4.70
CA GLN A 160 24.24 0.34 3.51
C GLN A 160 25.58 0.17 2.77
N MET A 161 26.43 1.20 2.76
CA MET A 161 27.73 1.16 2.07
C MET A 161 28.81 0.45 2.91
N ARG A 162 28.83 0.66 4.24
CA ARG A 162 29.78 -0.03 5.14
C ARG A 162 29.48 -1.52 5.32
N SER A 163 28.23 -1.95 5.19
CA SER A 163 27.88 -3.38 5.19
C SER A 163 28.38 -4.15 3.95
N ARG A 164 28.83 -3.44 2.90
CA ARG A 164 29.37 -4.03 1.66
C ARG A 164 30.90 -4.06 1.58
N ILE A 165 31.62 -3.46 2.52
CA ILE A 165 33.09 -3.40 2.53
C ILE A 165 33.61 -3.86 3.91
N LEU A 166 33.71 -5.17 4.12
CA LEU A 166 34.49 -5.77 5.22
C LEU A 166 34.82 -7.25 4.97
N LEU A 167 35.38 -7.55 3.79
CA LEU A 167 36.12 -8.79 3.51
C LEU A 167 37.40 -8.46 2.72
N ILE A 168 38.26 -7.63 3.32
CA ILE A 168 39.68 -7.58 2.94
C ILE A 168 40.40 -8.50 3.95
N PRO A 169 40.96 -9.66 3.52
CA PRO A 169 41.70 -10.52 4.41
C PRO A 169 42.90 -9.78 4.99
N ILE A 170 43.02 -9.77 6.32
CA ILE A 170 44.21 -9.28 7.00
C ILE A 170 45.35 -10.27 6.67
N PRO A 171 46.47 -9.84 6.06
CA PRO A 171 47.59 -10.73 5.78
C PRO A 171 48.19 -11.24 7.10
N PRO A 172 48.61 -12.51 7.19
CA PRO A 172 49.18 -13.06 8.41
C PRO A 172 50.51 -12.37 8.73
N VAL A 173 50.59 -11.77 9.93
CA VAL A 173 51.84 -11.27 10.49
C VAL A 173 52.73 -12.44 10.87
N GLU A 174 53.96 -12.47 10.32
CA GLU A 174 54.98 -13.43 10.73
C GLU A 174 55.36 -13.25 12.20
N GLN A 175 55.34 -14.36 12.95
CA GLN A 175 55.73 -14.37 14.35
C GLN A 175 57.26 -14.47 14.47
N SER A 176 57.94 -13.32 14.53
CA SER A 176 59.31 -13.27 15.05
C SER A 176 59.29 -13.16 16.58
N ASN A 177 59.95 -14.10 17.25
CA ASN A 177 59.94 -14.27 18.70
C ASN A 177 60.42 -13.02 19.46
N ILE A 178 59.55 -12.45 20.30
CA ILE A 178 59.97 -11.63 21.46
C ILE A 178 59.16 -12.12 22.66
N GLY A 179 59.84 -12.51 23.73
CA GLY A 179 59.26 -13.21 24.87
C GLY A 179 58.30 -12.34 25.70
N ILE A 180 57.13 -12.89 26.02
CA ILE A 180 56.17 -12.29 26.94
C ILE A 180 56.61 -12.61 28.38
N LEU A 181 57.04 -11.60 29.11
CA LEU A 181 57.07 -11.61 30.58
C LEU A 181 55.69 -11.19 31.08
N CYS A 182 54.85 -12.16 31.43
CA CYS A 182 53.59 -11.88 32.11
C CYS A 182 53.86 -11.35 33.52
N VAL A 183 53.31 -10.18 33.84
CA VAL A 183 53.06 -9.76 35.22
C VAL A 183 51.61 -9.34 35.32
N ASP A 184 50.79 -10.17 35.97
CA ASP A 184 49.35 -9.98 36.11
C ASP A 184 49.02 -8.75 36.96
N ILE A 185 48.22 -7.83 36.43
CA ILE A 185 47.57 -6.76 37.21
C ILE A 185 46.07 -6.74 36.89
N PRO A 186 45.19 -7.20 37.81
CA PRO A 186 43.76 -7.31 37.57
C PRO A 186 43.02 -5.97 37.37
N THR A 187 42.09 -5.98 36.41
CA THR A 187 41.24 -4.86 36.03
C THR A 187 40.08 -4.62 37.01
N TRP A 188 40.23 -3.76 38.02
CA TRP A 188 39.08 -3.09 38.69
C TRP A 188 39.39 -1.85 39.57
N LYS A 189 40.64 -1.39 39.72
CA LYS A 189 40.97 -0.16 40.48
C LYS A 189 41.32 1.03 39.59
N TRP A 190 40.29 1.65 39.01
CA TRP A 190 40.38 2.96 38.33
C TRP A 190 39.45 4.03 38.96
N THR A 191 39.29 3.97 40.28
CA THR A 191 38.64 5.03 41.05
C THR A 191 39.67 5.97 41.68
N THR A 192 39.41 7.28 41.61
CA THR A 192 39.85 8.31 42.57
C THR A 192 41.34 8.74 42.65
N VAL A 193 42.10 8.78 41.54
CA VAL A 193 43.44 9.45 41.55
C VAL A 193 43.55 10.65 40.59
N LEU A 194 42.87 10.64 39.43
CA LEU A 194 43.00 11.68 38.40
C LEU A 194 42.05 12.90 38.56
N LEU A 195 41.66 13.24 39.79
CA LEU A 195 40.84 14.44 40.07
C LEU A 195 41.35 15.28 41.27
N ARG A 196 42.57 15.05 41.76
CA ARG A 196 43.12 15.77 42.92
C ARG A 196 44.41 16.57 42.68
N GLU A 197 44.92 16.60 41.45
CA GLU A 197 46.12 17.37 41.07
C GLU A 197 45.86 18.37 39.92
N LEU A 198 44.73 19.08 40.00
CA LEU A 198 44.43 20.26 39.16
C LEU A 198 44.03 21.50 39.99
N LEU A 199 44.30 21.48 41.31
CA LEU A 199 43.91 22.56 42.25
C LEU A 199 45.01 22.93 43.28
N LYS A 200 46.30 22.64 42.99
CA LYS A 200 47.42 23.03 43.87
C LYS A 200 48.67 23.45 43.07
N GLY A 201 49.04 24.73 43.21
CA GLY A 201 50.14 25.40 42.46
C GLY A 201 49.61 26.01 41.16
N GLY A 202 49.64 27.33 40.92
CA GLY A 202 50.41 28.41 41.57
C GLY A 202 51.86 28.43 41.08
N PRO A 203 52.56 29.58 41.04
CA PRO A 203 52.19 30.91 41.58
C PRO A 203 51.60 31.90 40.55
#